data_AF-A0A2E3V9J7-F1
#
_entry.id   AF-A0A2E3V9J7-F1
#
_cell.length_a   1.000
_cell.length_b   1.000
_cell.length_c   1.000
_cell.angle_alpha   90.00
_cell.angle_beta   90.00
_cell.angle_gamma   90.00
#
_symmetry.space_group_name_H-M   'P 1'
#
loop_
_entity.id
_entity.type
_entity.pdbx_description
1 polymer ?
#
loop_
_entity_poly.entity_id
_entity_poly.type
_entity_poly.pdbx_seq_one_letter_code
_entity_poly.pdbx_strand_id
1 'polypeptide(L)'
;MASTASSDKSDRIATRSKISAKLDNPMRRKATPTDWAINGELILNCSCTVFCPCVVSLGAHPPTEGHCHAWMGIIIDDGHFEGEDLSGLNVGLLVDIPGRMGEGNWKVAAYVDDRASGKAYNGILQIFSGQAGGTTGLFTKLVSEIIGAERAPVVIERDGTKRRIIIENKIRGEIEMVTGKNNEEPVIVKNTKYWMGPDIIVAKGNKSRIRDYGRVWDFDGRSAEICPINWRGERKFSYDKNLKKIVQR
;
A
#
# COMPACT_ATOMS: atom_id res chain seq x y z
N MET A 1 -43.41 22.35 12.30
CA MET A 1 -42.89 21.80 11.02
C MET A 1 -42.11 22.94 10.36
N ALA A 2 -40.83 22.86 10.01
CA ALA A 2 -39.98 21.71 9.74
C ALA A 2 -38.55 21.94 10.28
N SER A 3 -37.94 20.84 10.70
CA SER A 3 -36.53 20.68 11.03
C SER A 3 -35.68 20.81 9.77
N THR A 4 -34.69 21.71 9.77
CA THR A 4 -33.61 21.72 8.77
C THR A 4 -32.41 20.99 9.35
N ALA A 5 -32.16 19.80 8.79
CA ALA A 5 -31.07 18.93 9.11
C ALA A 5 -29.70 19.60 8.89
N SER A 6 -28.83 19.44 9.88
CA SER A 6 -27.40 19.72 9.83
C SER A 6 -26.73 18.84 8.78
N SER A 7 -26.20 19.43 7.71
CA SER A 7 -25.40 18.72 6.71
C SER A 7 -24.03 18.31 7.27
N ASP A 8 -23.67 17.05 7.01
CA ASP A 8 -22.39 16.40 7.29
C ASP A 8 -21.16 17.31 7.20
N LYS A 9 -20.39 17.34 8.29
CA LYS A 9 -19.02 17.84 8.29
C LYS A 9 -18.16 16.74 7.68
N SER A 10 -17.78 16.90 6.42
CA SER A 10 -16.68 16.11 5.84
C SER A 10 -15.40 16.40 6.65
N ASP A 11 -14.76 15.37 7.21
CA ASP A 11 -13.42 15.44 7.83
C ASP A 11 -12.32 15.65 6.78
N ARG A 12 -12.54 16.55 5.83
CA ARG A 12 -11.49 17.05 4.95
C ARG A 12 -10.66 18.03 5.76
N ILE A 13 -9.38 17.75 5.91
CA ILE A 13 -8.41 18.73 6.39
C ILE A 13 -8.45 19.93 5.43
N ALA A 14 -9.09 21.01 5.86
CA ALA A 14 -9.17 22.25 5.12
C ALA A 14 -7.87 23.04 5.28
N THR A 15 -6.77 22.56 4.69
CA THR A 15 -5.53 23.33 4.64
C THR A 15 -4.68 22.96 3.43
N ARG A 16 -4.56 23.91 2.49
CA ARG A 16 -3.53 23.98 1.44
C ARG A 16 -2.14 24.28 2.04
N SER A 17 -1.76 23.63 3.12
CA SER A 17 -0.40 23.66 3.62
C SER A 17 0.29 22.39 3.18
N LYS A 18 1.29 22.49 2.30
CA LYS A 18 2.18 21.39 1.95
C LYS A 18 2.67 20.75 3.26
N ILE A 19 2.19 19.55 3.58
CA ILE A 19 2.71 18.78 4.71
C ILE A 19 4.09 18.30 4.25
N SER A 20 5.11 19.10 4.54
CA SER A 20 6.49 18.68 4.42
C SER A 20 6.70 17.53 5.40
N ALA A 21 7.20 16.38 4.92
CA ALA A 21 7.67 15.30 5.79
C ALA A 21 8.81 15.75 6.72
N LYS A 22 9.38 16.94 6.47
CA LYS A 22 10.34 17.64 7.33
C LYS A 22 9.62 18.75 8.09
N LEU A 23 8.97 18.43 9.20
CA LEU A 23 8.77 19.37 10.29
C LEU A 23 9.89 19.10 11.29
N ASP A 24 10.81 20.03 11.44
CA ASP A 24 11.91 19.95 12.41
C ASP A 24 11.32 19.87 13.82
N ASN A 25 11.26 18.66 14.38
CA ASN A 25 10.87 18.47 15.77
C ASN A 25 12.14 18.37 16.65
N PRO A 26 12.43 19.36 17.50
CA PRO A 26 13.64 19.40 18.34
C PRO A 26 13.65 18.36 19.47
N MET A 27 12.65 17.48 19.58
CA MET A 27 12.63 16.37 20.52
C MET A 27 12.71 15.02 19.80
N ARG A 28 13.91 14.70 19.29
CA ARG A 28 14.30 13.33 18.95
C ARG A 28 14.49 12.52 20.24
N ARG A 29 13.40 12.31 21.00
CA ARG A 29 13.36 11.26 22.04
C ARG A 29 13.74 9.97 21.36
N LYS A 30 14.61 9.16 21.99
CA LYS A 30 14.88 7.78 21.56
C LYS A 30 13.54 7.14 21.25
N ALA A 31 13.24 6.92 19.97
CA ALA A 31 11.96 6.38 19.55
C ALA A 31 11.91 4.94 20.08
N THR A 32 11.14 4.73 21.15
CA THR A 32 10.62 3.41 21.45
C THR A 32 9.89 2.96 20.18
N PRO A 33 10.17 1.77 19.62
CA PRO A 33 9.41 1.29 18.48
C PRO A 33 7.93 1.32 18.85
N THR A 34 7.12 1.95 17.99
CA THR A 34 5.67 1.95 18.14
C THR A 34 5.19 0.50 18.08
N ASP A 35 4.32 0.09 19.00
CA ASP A 35 3.75 -1.25 19.01
C ASP A 35 2.67 -1.36 17.95
N TRP A 36 2.99 -2.04 16.85
CA TRP A 36 2.05 -2.31 15.77
C TRP A 36 2.45 -3.55 15.00
N ALA A 37 1.45 -4.20 14.41
CA ALA A 37 1.61 -5.30 13.47
C ALA A 37 0.50 -5.26 12.42
N ILE A 38 0.83 -5.69 11.20
CA ILE A 38 -0.11 -5.91 10.10
C ILE A 38 0.25 -7.24 9.45
N ASN A 39 -0.68 -8.20 9.50
CA ASN A 39 -0.67 -9.42 8.72
C ASN A 39 -1.76 -9.33 7.66
N GLY A 40 -1.43 -9.71 6.43
CA GLY A 40 -2.43 -9.71 5.36
C GLY A 40 -1.85 -9.89 3.97
N GLU A 41 -2.44 -9.18 3.01
CA GLU A 41 -2.06 -9.25 1.60
C GLU A 41 -1.92 -7.84 1.01
N LEU A 42 -0.81 -7.59 0.32
CA LEU A 42 -0.60 -6.43 -0.52
C LEU A 42 -0.83 -6.82 -1.98
N ILE A 43 -1.57 -5.99 -2.69
CA ILE A 43 -1.78 -6.06 -4.13
C ILE A 43 -1.23 -4.79 -4.76
N LEU A 44 -0.53 -4.89 -5.88
CA LEU A 44 0.09 -3.76 -6.55
C LEU A 44 -0.04 -3.91 -8.05
N ASN A 45 -0.30 -2.81 -8.75
CA ASN A 45 -0.12 -2.71 -10.18
C ASN A 45 0.65 -1.44 -10.50
N CYS A 46 1.74 -1.56 -11.27
CA CYS A 46 2.63 -0.46 -11.59
C CYS A 46 2.81 -0.27 -13.09
N SER A 47 3.40 0.84 -13.49
CA SER A 47 3.68 1.22 -14.89
C SER A 47 4.65 0.28 -15.61
N CYS A 48 5.40 -0.56 -14.88
CA CYS A 48 6.37 -1.47 -15.50
C CYS A 48 5.68 -2.46 -16.47
N THR A 49 6.39 -2.87 -17.52
CA THR A 49 6.01 -4.03 -18.36
C THR A 49 6.03 -5.32 -17.55
N VAL A 50 5.38 -6.38 -18.06
CA VAL A 50 5.20 -7.78 -17.55
C VAL A 50 5.72 -8.17 -16.15
N PHE A 51 6.97 -7.89 -15.79
CA PHE A 51 7.48 -8.09 -14.43
C PHE A 51 8.28 -6.87 -13.95
N CYS A 52 7.98 -6.41 -12.72
CA CYS A 52 8.65 -5.26 -12.12
C CYS A 52 10.08 -5.62 -11.71
N PRO A 53 11.11 -4.95 -12.27
CA PRO A 53 12.49 -5.24 -11.92
C PRO A 53 12.83 -4.86 -10.46
N CYS A 54 11.98 -4.08 -9.78
CA CYS A 54 12.20 -3.66 -8.39
C CYS A 54 12.21 -4.84 -7.41
N VAL A 55 11.46 -5.91 -7.71
CA VAL A 55 11.37 -7.11 -6.85
C VAL A 55 12.75 -7.73 -6.61
N VAL A 56 13.54 -7.88 -7.68
CA VAL A 56 14.86 -8.53 -7.62
C VAL A 56 16.00 -7.54 -7.45
N SER A 57 15.88 -6.33 -8.02
CA SER A 57 16.91 -5.29 -7.93
C SER A 57 16.83 -4.45 -6.65
N LEU A 58 15.80 -4.67 -5.83
CA LEU A 58 15.52 -3.89 -4.62
C LEU A 58 15.40 -2.38 -4.90
N GLY A 59 14.86 -2.04 -6.08
CA GLY A 59 14.68 -0.66 -6.53
C GLY A 59 15.91 0.00 -7.15
N ALA A 60 16.99 -0.74 -7.38
CA ALA A 60 18.20 -0.22 -8.04
C ALA A 60 18.08 -0.18 -9.58
N HIS A 61 17.27 -1.06 -10.17
CA HIS A 61 17.04 -1.04 -11.61
C HIS A 61 16.04 0.07 -11.98
N PRO A 62 16.25 0.82 -13.08
CA PRO A 62 15.25 1.75 -13.60
C PRO A 62 13.89 1.07 -13.85
N PRO A 63 12.75 1.76 -13.62
CA PRO A 63 11.45 1.28 -14.11
C PRO A 63 11.49 1.13 -15.63
N THR A 64 10.73 0.19 -16.18
CA THR A 64 10.82 -0.12 -17.61
C THR A 64 10.30 1.01 -18.52
N GLU A 65 9.44 1.89 -17.97
CA GLU A 65 8.92 3.08 -18.66
C GLU A 65 9.61 4.38 -18.19
N GLY A 66 10.74 4.27 -17.49
CA GLY A 66 11.51 5.41 -16.97
C GLY A 66 10.97 6.03 -15.68
N HIS A 67 9.71 5.76 -15.31
CA HIS A 67 9.06 6.21 -14.08
C HIS A 67 8.27 5.07 -13.44
N CYS A 68 8.06 5.12 -12.12
CA CYS A 68 7.25 4.15 -11.39
C CYS A 68 5.98 4.85 -10.86
N HIS A 69 4.89 4.66 -11.59
CA HIS A 69 3.55 5.00 -11.13
C HIS A 69 2.85 3.71 -10.72
N ALA A 70 2.14 3.72 -9.60
CA ALA A 70 1.45 2.55 -9.11
C ALA A 70 0.22 2.91 -8.29
N TRP A 71 -0.70 1.96 -8.18
CA TRP A 71 -1.55 1.86 -7.00
C TRP A 71 -1.15 0.62 -6.19
N MET A 72 -1.38 0.68 -4.89
CA MET A 72 -1.28 -0.45 -3.97
C MET A 72 -2.60 -0.59 -3.20
N GLY A 73 -3.01 -1.82 -2.93
CA GLY A 73 -4.07 -2.17 -2.01
C GLY A 73 -3.50 -3.04 -0.91
N ILE A 74 -3.89 -2.79 0.33
CA ILE A 74 -3.50 -3.60 1.49
C ILE A 74 -4.78 -4.08 2.15
N ILE A 75 -4.90 -5.39 2.27
CA ILE A 75 -5.96 -6.06 3.02
C ILE A 75 -5.35 -6.44 4.36
N ILE A 76 -5.84 -5.84 5.46
CA ILE A 76 -5.38 -6.17 6.82
C ILE A 76 -6.26 -7.31 7.32
N ASP A 77 -5.74 -8.54 7.30
CA ASP A 77 -6.48 -9.70 7.81
C ASP A 77 -6.49 -9.69 9.34
N ASP A 78 -5.35 -9.33 9.94
CA ASP A 78 -5.15 -9.22 11.39
C ASP A 78 -4.09 -8.15 11.68
N GLY A 79 -4.32 -7.29 12.67
CA GLY A 79 -3.33 -6.30 13.04
C GLY A 79 -3.78 -5.32 14.10
N HIS A 80 -2.83 -4.58 14.64
CA HIS A 80 -3.06 -3.58 15.68
C HIS A 80 -2.13 -2.39 15.58
N PHE A 81 -2.53 -1.28 16.20
CA PHE A 81 -1.67 -0.11 16.45
C PHE A 81 -1.90 0.42 17.88
N GLU A 82 -0.93 0.25 18.76
CA GLU A 82 -0.99 0.68 20.16
C GLU A 82 -2.27 0.19 20.86
N GLY A 83 -2.60 -1.09 20.64
CA GLY A 83 -3.82 -1.74 21.13
C GLY A 83 -5.13 -1.39 20.40
N GLU A 84 -5.11 -0.52 19.39
CA GLU A 84 -6.26 -0.34 18.49
C GLU A 84 -6.30 -1.47 17.46
N ASP A 85 -7.47 -2.08 17.27
CA ASP A 85 -7.67 -3.12 16.25
C ASP A 85 -7.70 -2.52 14.84
N LEU A 86 -6.94 -3.11 13.91
CA LEU A 86 -6.90 -2.75 12.50
C LEU A 86 -7.50 -3.83 11.59
N SER A 87 -7.94 -4.96 12.16
CA SER A 87 -8.36 -6.15 11.43
C SER A 87 -9.58 -5.89 10.55
N GLY A 88 -9.55 -6.43 9.33
CA GLY A 88 -10.62 -6.28 8.35
C GLY A 88 -10.68 -4.92 7.64
N LEU A 89 -9.78 -3.97 7.96
CA LEU A 89 -9.66 -2.70 7.24
C LEU A 89 -8.84 -2.86 5.96
N ASN A 90 -9.19 -2.07 4.95
CA ASN A 90 -8.42 -1.96 3.72
C ASN A 90 -7.72 -0.61 3.60
N VAL A 91 -6.58 -0.59 2.92
CA VAL A 91 -5.85 0.65 2.61
C VAL A 91 -5.50 0.68 1.14
N GLY A 92 -5.79 1.81 0.49
CA GLY A 92 -5.33 2.12 -0.86
C GLY A 92 -4.20 3.12 -0.83
N LEU A 93 -3.22 2.95 -1.72
CA LEU A 93 -2.18 3.95 -1.98
C LEU A 93 -2.13 4.28 -3.46
N LEU A 94 -1.93 5.56 -3.76
CA LEU A 94 -1.43 6.02 -5.06
C LEU A 94 0.03 6.37 -4.86
N VAL A 95 0.91 5.89 -5.74
CA VAL A 95 2.36 6.10 -5.65
C VAL A 95 2.90 6.64 -6.97
N ASP A 96 3.62 7.75 -6.90
CA ASP A 96 4.22 8.48 -8.01
C ASP A 96 5.73 8.65 -7.74
N ILE A 97 6.56 7.99 -8.54
CA ILE A 97 8.02 8.01 -8.40
C ILE A 97 8.60 8.37 -9.78
N PRO A 98 9.36 9.47 -9.89
CA PRO A 98 9.85 9.95 -11.17
C PRO A 98 10.94 9.07 -11.81
N GLY A 99 11.48 8.10 -11.06
CA GLY A 99 12.60 7.26 -11.50
C GLY A 99 12.71 5.98 -10.67
N ARG A 100 13.94 5.64 -10.26
CA ARG A 100 14.22 4.42 -9.50
C ARG A 100 13.54 4.44 -8.14
N MET A 101 12.88 3.33 -7.81
CA MET A 101 12.18 3.15 -6.54
C MET A 101 13.10 3.42 -5.33
N GLY A 102 14.35 2.95 -5.38
CA GLY A 102 15.32 3.10 -4.29
C GLY A 102 15.90 4.51 -4.13
N GLU A 103 15.74 5.40 -5.11
CA GLU A 103 16.26 6.78 -5.06
C GLU A 103 15.31 7.75 -4.34
N GLY A 104 14.07 7.33 -4.06
CA GLY A 104 13.10 8.14 -3.34
C GLY A 104 12.38 9.16 -4.23
N ASN A 105 12.08 10.34 -3.67
CA ASN A 105 11.20 11.35 -4.26
C ASN A 105 9.77 10.84 -4.54
N TRP A 106 9.28 9.94 -3.68
CA TRP A 106 7.93 9.43 -3.85
C TRP A 106 6.94 10.53 -3.48
N LYS A 107 5.87 10.62 -4.27
CA LYS A 107 4.65 11.32 -3.92
C LYS A 107 3.56 10.29 -3.70
N VAL A 108 2.91 10.34 -2.54
CA VAL A 108 1.97 9.30 -2.13
C VAL A 108 0.64 9.92 -1.71
N ALA A 109 -0.47 9.34 -2.18
CA ALA A 109 -1.79 9.56 -1.59
C ALA A 109 -2.23 8.30 -0.85
N ALA A 110 -2.85 8.45 0.32
CA ALA A 110 -3.37 7.35 1.11
C ALA A 110 -4.90 7.43 1.25
N TYR A 111 -5.56 6.31 1.04
CA TYR A 111 -6.99 6.12 1.25
C TYR A 111 -7.16 5.03 2.30
N VAL A 112 -7.71 5.41 3.45
CA VAL A 112 -7.97 4.46 4.54
C VAL A 112 -9.46 4.14 4.54
N ASP A 113 -9.81 2.89 4.78
CA ASP A 113 -11.20 2.47 4.94
C ASP A 113 -12.01 3.42 5.83
N ASP A 114 -13.22 3.79 5.40
CA ASP A 114 -14.11 4.68 6.15
C ASP A 114 -14.64 4.05 7.44
N ARG A 115 -14.58 2.72 7.55
CA ARG A 115 -14.83 1.96 8.78
C ARG A 115 -13.78 2.20 9.87
N ALA A 116 -12.62 2.76 9.53
CA ALA A 116 -11.54 2.97 10.49
C ALA A 116 -11.89 4.03 11.55
N SER A 117 -11.69 3.69 12.82
CA SER A 117 -11.80 4.63 13.93
C SER A 117 -10.82 5.82 13.79
N GLY A 118 -11.01 6.85 14.63
CA GLY A 118 -10.03 7.96 14.77
C GLY A 118 -8.62 7.47 15.00
N LYS A 119 -8.46 6.50 15.92
CA LYS A 119 -7.15 5.97 16.30
C LYS A 119 -6.59 5.05 15.23
N ALA A 120 -7.41 4.19 14.63
CA ALA A 120 -6.99 3.29 13.55
C ALA A 120 -6.52 4.09 12.32
N TYR A 121 -7.27 5.11 11.91
CA TYR A 121 -6.90 6.00 10.81
C TYR A 121 -5.53 6.65 11.03
N ASN A 122 -5.33 7.29 12.19
CA ASN A 122 -4.07 7.96 12.51
C ASN A 122 -2.91 6.95 12.63
N GLY A 123 -3.16 5.77 13.20
CA GLY A 123 -2.17 4.71 13.31
C GLY A 123 -1.72 4.19 11.95
N ILE A 124 -2.66 3.93 11.05
CA ILE A 124 -2.39 3.55 9.65
C ILE A 124 -1.53 4.63 8.98
N LEU A 125 -1.88 5.91 9.09
CA LEU A 125 -1.06 6.98 8.50
C LEU A 125 0.35 7.04 9.09
N GLN A 126 0.53 6.77 10.38
CA GLN A 126 1.87 6.69 10.99
C GLN A 126 2.66 5.48 10.48
N ILE A 127 2.02 4.33 10.28
CA ILE A 127 2.66 3.13 9.71
C ILE A 127 3.10 3.40 8.27
N PHE A 128 2.20 3.88 7.41
CA PHE A 128 2.47 4.05 5.98
C PHE A 128 3.31 5.29 5.64
N SER A 129 3.43 6.27 6.54
CA SER A 129 4.44 7.34 6.43
C SER A 129 5.83 6.90 6.94
N GLY A 130 5.91 5.74 7.60
CA GLY A 130 7.12 5.22 8.24
C GLY A 130 7.44 5.84 9.61
N GLN A 131 6.62 6.78 10.10
CA GLN A 131 6.79 7.41 11.41
C GLN A 131 6.69 6.39 12.55
N ALA A 132 5.88 5.33 12.38
CA ALA A 132 5.76 4.25 13.34
C ALA A 132 7.03 3.36 13.43
N GLY A 133 7.99 3.52 12.51
CA GLY A 133 9.23 2.73 12.47
C GLY A 133 9.03 1.32 11.89
N GLY A 134 9.80 0.35 12.37
CA GLY A 134 9.66 -1.05 11.95
C GLY A 134 9.92 -1.29 10.46
N THR A 135 9.17 -2.23 9.87
CA THR A 135 9.30 -2.62 8.45
C THR A 135 9.11 -1.43 7.50
N THR A 136 8.23 -0.49 7.82
CA THR A 136 7.92 0.68 6.98
C THR A 136 8.81 1.90 7.26
N GLY A 137 9.74 1.81 8.23
CA GLY A 137 10.60 2.93 8.61
C GLY A 137 11.45 3.51 7.46
N LEU A 138 11.69 2.72 6.40
CA LEU A 138 12.36 3.18 5.18
C LEU A 138 11.61 4.31 4.45
N PHE A 139 10.27 4.38 4.59
CA PHE A 139 9.46 5.41 3.92
C PHE A 139 9.81 6.82 4.37
N THR A 140 10.30 7.00 5.60
CA THR A 140 10.81 8.29 6.10
C THR A 140 11.94 8.87 5.26
N LYS A 141 12.62 8.06 4.46
CA LYS A 141 13.70 8.47 3.55
C LYS A 141 13.26 8.55 2.08
N LEU A 142 12.25 7.76 1.68
CA LEU A 142 11.84 7.64 0.29
C LEU A 142 10.68 8.57 -0.09
N VAL A 143 9.76 8.81 0.85
CA VAL A 143 8.59 9.66 0.64
C VAL A 143 8.97 11.12 0.84
N SER A 144 8.88 11.88 -0.24
CA SER A 144 9.16 13.31 -0.23
C SER A 144 7.91 14.16 0.02
N GLU A 145 6.75 13.67 -0.40
CA GLU A 145 5.50 14.41 -0.37
C GLU A 145 4.31 13.45 -0.14
N ILE A 146 3.50 13.74 0.87
CA ILE A 146 2.17 13.14 0.99
C ILE A 146 1.21 14.12 0.33
N ILE A 147 0.76 13.79 -0.87
CA ILE A 147 -0.10 14.67 -1.68
C ILE A 147 -1.57 14.65 -1.21
N GLY A 148 -1.95 13.65 -0.42
CA GLY A 148 -3.25 13.55 0.21
C GLY A 148 -3.37 12.35 1.13
N ALA A 149 -4.25 12.46 2.12
CA ALA A 149 -4.64 11.37 3.00
C ALA A 149 -6.11 11.58 3.39
N GLU A 150 -6.95 10.58 3.20
CA GLU A 150 -8.37 10.68 3.53
C GLU A 150 -8.95 9.30 3.91
N ARG A 151 -10.13 9.34 4.52
CA ARG A 151 -10.98 8.16 4.61
C ARG A 151 -11.87 8.07 3.37
N ALA A 152 -12.05 6.86 2.86
CA ALA A 152 -12.97 6.56 1.77
C ALA A 152 -13.42 5.09 1.84
N PRO A 153 -14.54 4.72 1.20
CA PRO A 153 -14.86 3.31 0.96
C PRO A 153 -13.73 2.66 0.15
N VAL A 154 -12.94 1.80 0.80
CA VAL A 154 -11.88 1.01 0.17
C VAL A 154 -12.33 -0.44 0.13
N VAL A 155 -12.77 -0.89 -1.04
CA VAL A 155 -13.22 -2.27 -1.24
C VAL A 155 -12.11 -3.03 -1.96
N ILE A 156 -11.63 -4.11 -1.35
CA ILE A 156 -10.70 -5.05 -1.96
C ILE A 156 -11.30 -6.46 -1.90
N GLU A 157 -11.37 -7.12 -3.05
CA GLU A 157 -11.95 -8.46 -3.18
C GLU A 157 -10.89 -9.48 -3.60
N ARG A 158 -10.99 -10.68 -3.02
CA ARG A 158 -10.22 -11.87 -3.42
C ARG A 158 -11.17 -12.83 -4.17
N ASP A 159 -10.90 -13.04 -5.45
CA ASP A 159 -11.71 -13.90 -6.34
C ASP A 159 -10.79 -14.88 -7.08
N GLY A 160 -10.49 -16.01 -6.46
CA GLY A 160 -9.56 -17.01 -6.99
C GLY A 160 -8.19 -16.40 -7.33
N THR A 161 -7.81 -16.40 -8.60
CA THR A 161 -6.55 -15.81 -9.11
C THR A 161 -6.60 -14.29 -9.24
N LYS A 162 -7.77 -13.67 -9.05
CA LYS A 162 -7.99 -12.23 -9.24
C LYS A 162 -8.05 -11.48 -7.92
N ARG A 163 -7.59 -10.24 -7.97
CA ARG A 163 -7.75 -9.26 -6.90
C ARG A 163 -8.33 -7.98 -7.50
N ARG A 164 -9.38 -7.46 -6.90
CA ARG A 164 -10.02 -6.21 -7.32
C ARG A 164 -9.91 -5.17 -6.23
N ILE A 165 -9.64 -3.93 -6.60
CA ILE A 165 -9.69 -2.77 -5.73
C ILE A 165 -10.61 -1.71 -6.32
N ILE A 166 -11.50 -1.18 -5.50
CA ILE A 166 -12.39 -0.08 -5.83
C ILE A 166 -12.30 0.96 -4.72
N ILE A 167 -11.91 2.17 -5.11
CA ILE A 167 -11.94 3.36 -4.26
C ILE A 167 -12.75 4.40 -5.02
N GLU A 168 -14.06 4.39 -4.74
CA GLU A 168 -15.05 5.29 -5.33
C GLU A 168 -14.92 5.43 -6.87
N ASN A 169 -14.59 6.63 -7.34
CA ASN A 169 -14.28 6.98 -8.73
C ASN A 169 -12.78 7.27 -8.97
N LYS A 170 -11.93 7.02 -7.97
CA LYS A 170 -10.50 7.39 -7.94
C LYS A 170 -9.61 6.26 -8.42
N ILE A 171 -9.76 5.06 -7.87
CA ILE A 171 -8.98 3.87 -8.26
C ILE A 171 -9.93 2.73 -8.56
N ARG A 172 -9.76 2.11 -9.72
CA ARG A 172 -10.42 0.86 -10.11
C ARG A 172 -9.38 -0.06 -10.71
N GLY A 173 -9.01 -1.10 -9.97
CA GLY A 173 -7.99 -2.05 -10.33
C GLY A 173 -8.51 -3.48 -10.30
N GLU A 174 -8.12 -4.28 -11.28
CA GLU A 174 -8.21 -5.73 -11.29
C GLU A 174 -6.85 -6.25 -11.74
N ILE A 175 -6.25 -7.12 -10.94
CA ILE A 175 -5.03 -7.84 -11.28
C ILE A 175 -5.32 -9.34 -11.25
N GLU A 176 -4.61 -10.10 -12.06
CA GLU A 176 -4.73 -11.54 -12.15
C GLU A 176 -3.36 -12.21 -12.12
N MET A 177 -3.23 -13.27 -11.32
CA MET A 177 -2.00 -14.03 -11.20
C MET A 177 -1.59 -14.62 -12.55
N VAL A 178 -0.29 -14.60 -12.84
CA VAL A 178 0.28 -15.30 -14.00
C VAL A 178 0.32 -16.79 -13.67
N THR A 179 -0.35 -17.58 -14.50
CA THR A 179 -0.41 -19.04 -14.38
C THR A 179 0.98 -19.66 -14.54
N GLY A 180 1.35 -20.53 -13.60
CA GLY A 180 2.58 -21.31 -13.65
C GLY A 180 2.46 -22.53 -14.58
N LYS A 181 3.57 -23.26 -14.72
CA LYS A 181 3.69 -24.38 -15.68
C LYS A 181 2.65 -25.49 -15.49
N ASN A 182 2.21 -25.74 -14.26
CA ASN A 182 1.27 -26.82 -13.94
C ASN A 182 -0.20 -26.40 -14.02
N ASN A 183 -0.51 -25.15 -14.39
CA ASN A 183 -1.87 -24.58 -14.41
C ASN A 183 -2.62 -24.54 -13.07
N GLU A 184 -2.01 -25.00 -11.98
CA GLU A 184 -2.60 -25.04 -10.64
C GLU A 184 -1.99 -24.00 -9.70
N GLU A 185 -0.71 -23.67 -9.90
CA GLU A 185 0.02 -22.70 -9.10
C GLU A 185 0.41 -21.49 -9.94
N PRO A 186 0.47 -20.28 -9.36
CA PRO A 186 0.95 -19.11 -10.07
C PRO A 186 2.49 -19.10 -10.16
N VAL A 187 3.03 -18.21 -10.99
CA VAL A 187 4.47 -17.90 -10.99
C VAL A 187 4.81 -17.10 -9.72
N ILE A 188 5.80 -17.58 -8.95
CA ILE A 188 6.21 -16.96 -7.68
C ILE A 188 7.72 -16.74 -7.66
N VAL A 189 8.14 -15.53 -7.29
CA VAL A 189 9.54 -15.21 -6.94
C VAL A 189 9.70 -15.33 -5.43
N LYS A 190 10.47 -16.32 -4.96
CA LYS A 190 10.62 -16.63 -3.53
C LYS A 190 11.94 -16.15 -2.96
N ASN A 191 11.99 -16.01 -1.63
CA ASN A 191 13.21 -15.66 -0.88
C ASN A 191 13.86 -14.33 -1.33
N THR A 192 13.03 -13.35 -1.69
CA THR A 192 13.50 -12.02 -2.01
C THR A 192 13.88 -11.25 -0.73
N LYS A 193 14.73 -10.23 -0.88
CA LYS A 193 14.94 -9.21 0.17
C LYS A 193 13.99 -8.02 0.00
N TYR A 194 12.93 -8.18 -0.78
CA TYR A 194 12.02 -7.10 -1.09
C TYR A 194 11.27 -6.67 0.18
N TRP A 195 11.10 -5.36 0.36
CA TRP A 195 10.58 -4.82 1.62
C TRP A 195 9.11 -5.18 1.84
N MET A 196 8.35 -5.44 0.77
CA MET A 196 6.95 -5.84 0.85
C MET A 196 6.81 -7.23 1.45
N GLY A 197 7.68 -8.17 1.06
CA GLY A 197 7.69 -9.53 1.58
C GLY A 197 8.65 -10.44 0.81
N PRO A 198 8.96 -11.63 1.35
CA PRO A 198 9.93 -12.54 0.77
C PRO A 198 9.41 -13.30 -0.46
N ASP A 199 8.09 -13.49 -0.56
CA ASP A 199 7.45 -14.24 -1.63
C ASP A 199 6.52 -13.31 -2.43
N ILE A 200 6.77 -13.17 -3.73
CA ILE A 200 6.05 -12.29 -4.64
C ILE A 200 5.38 -13.13 -5.71
N ILE A 201 4.05 -13.13 -5.73
CA ILE A 201 3.25 -13.77 -6.77
C ILE A 201 3.19 -12.79 -7.95
N VAL A 202 3.61 -13.26 -9.13
CA VAL A 202 3.59 -12.45 -10.35
C VAL A 202 2.16 -12.36 -10.86
N ALA A 203 1.71 -11.14 -11.15
CA ALA A 203 0.39 -10.86 -11.69
C ALA A 203 0.46 -9.85 -12.84
N LYS A 204 -0.67 -9.64 -13.50
CA LYS A 204 -0.84 -8.65 -14.57
C LYS A 204 -2.13 -7.87 -14.36
N GLY A 205 -2.12 -6.58 -14.69
CA GLY A 205 -3.33 -5.75 -14.70
C GLY A 205 -4.29 -6.17 -15.82
N ASN A 206 -5.56 -6.41 -15.49
CA ASN A 206 -6.63 -6.67 -16.47
C ASN A 206 -7.43 -5.40 -16.78
N LYS A 207 -7.78 -4.66 -15.72
CA LYS A 207 -8.50 -3.38 -15.78
C LYS A 207 -7.97 -2.50 -14.68
N SER A 208 -7.24 -1.45 -15.02
CA SER A 208 -6.51 -0.68 -14.04
C SER A 208 -6.50 0.78 -14.42
N ARG A 209 -7.31 1.58 -13.71
CA ARG A 209 -7.46 3.02 -13.94
C ARG A 209 -7.32 3.77 -12.63
N ILE A 210 -6.59 4.87 -12.71
CA ILE A 210 -6.46 5.85 -11.64
C ILE A 210 -6.88 7.21 -12.18
N ARG A 211 -7.67 7.94 -11.41
CA ARG A 211 -8.01 9.35 -11.62
C ARG A 211 -8.12 10.06 -10.28
N ASP A 212 -7.02 10.60 -9.80
CA ASP A 212 -7.05 11.49 -8.63
C ASP A 212 -5.80 12.36 -8.55
N TYR A 213 -5.84 13.46 -7.80
CA TYR A 213 -4.70 14.38 -7.60
C TYR A 213 -4.02 14.81 -8.91
N GLY A 214 -4.78 15.01 -10.00
CA GLY A 214 -4.26 15.38 -11.31
C GLY A 214 -3.53 14.26 -12.08
N ARG A 215 -3.59 13.02 -11.59
CA ARG A 215 -3.00 11.84 -12.23
C ARG A 215 -4.10 11.05 -12.92
N VAL A 216 -3.89 10.74 -14.19
CA VAL A 216 -4.80 9.93 -14.99
C VAL A 216 -3.96 8.83 -15.63
N TRP A 217 -4.04 7.63 -15.07
CA TRP A 217 -3.17 6.51 -15.46
C TRP A 217 -3.98 5.28 -15.82
N ASP A 218 -3.39 4.48 -16.70
CA ASP A 218 -3.91 3.21 -17.20
C ASP A 218 -2.78 2.18 -17.15
N PHE A 219 -2.98 1.11 -16.40
CA PHE A 219 -2.01 0.04 -16.22
C PHE A 219 -2.51 -1.31 -16.78
N ASP A 220 -3.44 -1.28 -17.74
CA ASP A 220 -3.90 -2.49 -18.42
C ASP A 220 -2.71 -3.22 -19.06
N GLY A 221 -2.65 -4.51 -18.77
CA GLY A 221 -1.60 -5.39 -19.19
C GLY A 221 -0.22 -5.13 -18.60
N ARG A 222 -0.08 -4.20 -17.65
CA ARG A 222 1.18 -3.88 -16.96
C ARG A 222 1.43 -4.81 -15.77
N SER A 223 2.65 -4.75 -15.25
CA SER A 223 3.11 -5.58 -14.13
C SER A 223 2.21 -5.39 -12.91
N ALA A 224 1.82 -6.50 -12.31
CA ALA A 224 1.19 -6.51 -11.02
C ALA A 224 1.83 -7.56 -10.12
N GLU A 225 1.60 -7.41 -8.82
CA GLU A 225 2.18 -8.26 -7.79
C GLU A 225 1.13 -8.51 -6.72
N ILE A 226 1.13 -9.72 -6.18
CA ILE A 226 0.42 -10.07 -4.95
C ILE A 226 1.47 -10.56 -3.96
N CYS A 227 1.49 -9.96 -2.77
CA CYS A 227 2.48 -10.23 -1.75
C CYS A 227 1.78 -10.48 -0.41
N PRO A 228 1.90 -11.69 0.16
CA PRO A 228 1.57 -11.91 1.56
C PRO A 228 2.48 -11.05 2.45
N ILE A 229 1.90 -10.24 3.34
CA ILE A 229 2.63 -9.29 4.19
C ILE A 229 2.56 -9.69 5.67
N ASN A 230 3.67 -9.49 6.36
CA ASN A 230 3.81 -9.56 7.82
C ASN A 230 4.75 -8.42 8.24
N TRP A 231 4.16 -7.27 8.53
CA TRP A 231 4.86 -6.04 8.88
C TRP A 231 4.67 -5.72 10.35
N ARG A 232 5.68 -5.13 10.99
CA ARG A 232 5.65 -4.84 12.42
C ARG A 232 6.60 -3.73 12.82
N GLY A 233 6.33 -3.11 13.96
CA GLY A 233 7.16 -2.09 14.59
C GLY A 233 8.47 -2.62 15.18
N GLU A 234 8.48 -3.88 15.63
CA GLU A 234 9.66 -4.49 16.26
C GLU A 234 10.67 -5.06 15.25
N ARG A 235 11.95 -4.77 15.47
CA ARG A 235 13.05 -5.09 14.55
C ARG A 235 13.44 -6.57 14.45
N LYS A 236 12.69 -7.51 15.05
CA LYS A 236 12.97 -8.95 14.93
C LYS A 236 12.14 -9.53 13.79
N PHE A 237 12.73 -9.60 12.60
CA PHE A 237 12.14 -10.33 11.48
C PHE A 237 12.14 -11.84 11.78
N SER A 238 11.01 -12.36 12.28
CA SER A 238 10.65 -13.78 12.32
C SER A 238 9.82 -14.12 11.07
N TYR A 239 10.29 -15.08 10.27
CA TYR A 239 9.59 -15.63 9.11
C TYR A 239 8.46 -16.56 9.59
N ASP A 240 7.20 -16.20 9.32
CA ASP A 240 6.07 -17.08 9.61
C ASP A 240 5.96 -18.18 8.55
N LYS A 241 6.23 -19.42 8.95
CA LYS A 241 6.15 -20.60 8.07
C LYS A 241 4.71 -20.92 7.59
N ASN A 242 3.68 -20.30 8.18
CA ASN A 242 2.27 -20.55 7.83
C ASN A 242 1.76 -19.76 6.62
N LEU A 243 2.53 -18.81 6.07
CA LEU A 243 2.18 -18.00 4.90
C LEU A 243 1.87 -18.83 3.63
N LYS A 244 2.24 -20.11 3.58
CA LYS A 244 1.86 -21.04 2.50
C LYS A 244 0.33 -21.19 2.31
N LYS A 245 -0.49 -20.91 3.33
CA LYS A 245 -1.96 -21.10 3.23
C LYS A 245 -2.69 -19.98 2.46
N ILE A 246 -2.12 -18.78 2.36
CA ILE A 246 -2.77 -17.65 1.69
C ILE A 246 -2.73 -17.81 0.16
N VAL A 247 -1.72 -18.49 -0.37
CA VAL A 247 -1.53 -18.71 -1.81
C VAL A 247 -2.48 -19.80 -2.37
N GLN A 248 -3.22 -20.50 -1.51
CA GLN A 248 -4.08 -21.64 -1.87
C GLN A 248 -5.58 -21.41 -1.54
N ARG A 249 -5.99 -20.17 -1.23
CA ARG A 249 -7.40 -19.77 -1.05
C ARG A 249 -7.76 -18.66 -2.01
#